data_AF-A0A3A8GWW8-F1
#
_entry.id   AF-A0A3A8GWW8-F1
#
_cell.length_a   1.000
_cell.length_b   1.000
_cell.length_c   1.000
_cell.angle_alpha   90.00
_cell.angle_beta   90.00
_cell.angle_gamma   90.00
#
_symmetry.space_group_name_H-M   'P 1'
#
loop_
_entity.id
_entity.type
_entity.pdbx_description
1 polymer ?
#
loop_
_entity_poly.entity_id
_entity_poly.type
_entity_poly.pdbx_seq_one_letter_code
_entity_poly.pdbx_strand_id
1 'polypeptide(L)'
;MQLRKMMVMLAALSSMSLALTACGDDATTIDSCTSDTDCSSGFCNTAASVCMETCESAADCPDSEKECAVLAGSSKTEKVCQCKTNQLCNDGDSTDLVCGAVSKRCEEPGSTPAGCTKDTDCGAGNTCNTATGVCSPAATTCTGTGQSTCSYGSYCSTNTCAQVPAPTCPNLQGKPAASFDPATGTGNIIYSVTKEIFGTACGDDASAQTVKARVSFYSKNADLPATKEGLNGFFYVRTTGGEQNGVPLSNGYQRSADARSASLSVNLCTDVKDSQIVLGFYFTNGNGFCATLTK
;
A
#
# COMPACT_ATOMS: atom_id res chain seq x y z
N MET A 1 -65.18 16.25 -38.29
CA MET A 1 -64.23 16.06 -39.41
C MET A 1 -62.87 15.77 -38.79
N GLN A 2 -62.12 14.67 -38.96
CA GLN A 2 -62.13 13.41 -39.70
C GLN A 2 -61.41 12.41 -38.74
N LEU A 3 -61.96 11.27 -38.31
CA LEU A 3 -62.01 9.95 -38.95
C LEU A 3 -60.76 9.47 -39.73
N ARG A 4 -60.15 8.41 -39.16
CA ARG A 4 -59.54 7.20 -39.76
C ARG A 4 -58.11 7.27 -40.35
N LYS A 5 -57.20 6.45 -39.81
CA LYS A 5 -56.84 5.05 -40.24
C LYS A 5 -55.80 4.49 -39.23
N MET A 6 -56.04 3.37 -38.53
CA MET A 6 -55.68 1.97 -38.90
C MET A 6 -54.18 1.83 -39.25
N MET A 7 -53.35 0.95 -38.66
CA MET A 7 -53.44 -0.47 -38.28
C MET A 7 -52.05 -0.81 -37.62
N VAL A 8 -51.81 -1.71 -36.65
CA VAL A 8 -51.88 -3.18 -36.66
C VAL A 8 -51.70 -3.67 -35.21
N MET A 9 -52.45 -4.72 -34.85
CA MET A 9 -52.39 -5.52 -33.62
C MET A 9 -51.13 -6.39 -33.52
N LEU A 10 -50.67 -6.68 -32.31
CA LEU A 10 -50.37 -8.07 -31.94
C LEU A 10 -50.70 -8.32 -30.46
N ALA A 11 -51.55 -9.33 -30.25
CA ALA A 11 -51.97 -9.91 -28.98
C ALA A 11 -50.77 -10.54 -28.24
N ALA A 12 -50.76 -10.67 -26.91
CA ALA A 12 -51.58 -11.65 -26.22
C ALA A 12 -51.82 -11.31 -24.74
N LEU A 13 -53.08 -11.48 -24.32
CA LEU A 13 -53.46 -11.66 -22.93
C LEU A 13 -53.01 -13.04 -22.46
N SER A 14 -52.50 -13.12 -21.23
CA SER A 14 -52.97 -14.10 -20.25
C SER A 14 -52.41 -13.81 -18.88
N SER A 15 -53.31 -13.34 -18.02
CA SER A 15 -53.33 -13.51 -16.57
C SER A 15 -52.75 -14.85 -16.10
N MET A 16 -51.89 -14.84 -15.08
CA MET A 16 -51.92 -15.84 -14.01
C MET A 16 -51.23 -15.27 -12.78
N SER A 17 -52.05 -15.07 -11.74
CA SER A 17 -51.61 -14.99 -10.35
C SER A 17 -50.79 -16.24 -10.02
N LEU A 18 -49.55 -16.04 -9.60
CA LEU A 18 -48.80 -17.03 -8.83
C LEU A 18 -48.44 -16.36 -7.49
N ALA A 19 -49.23 -16.68 -6.48
CA ALA A 19 -48.75 -16.69 -5.12
C ALA A 19 -47.64 -17.74 -5.05
N LEU A 20 -46.40 -17.33 -4.77
CA LEU A 20 -45.38 -18.22 -4.21
C LEU A 20 -45.24 -17.88 -2.73
N THR A 21 -45.79 -18.77 -1.92
CA THR A 21 -45.42 -18.98 -0.52
C THR A 21 -44.01 -19.59 -0.44
N ALA A 22 -43.13 -18.92 0.31
CA ALA A 22 -42.08 -19.43 1.21
C ALA A 22 -41.00 -20.44 0.75
N CYS A 23 -39.78 -20.17 1.24
CA CYS A 23 -38.56 -21.00 1.39
C CYS A 23 -37.58 -21.12 0.21
N GLY A 24 -36.34 -20.69 0.45
CA GLY A 24 -35.15 -21.11 -0.31
C GLY A 24 -34.06 -20.04 -0.35
N ASP A 25 -33.15 -20.07 0.62
CA ASP A 25 -31.82 -19.49 0.56
C ASP A 25 -31.16 -19.76 -0.81
N ASP A 26 -30.65 -18.72 -1.45
CA ASP A 26 -29.46 -18.81 -2.31
C ASP A 26 -28.86 -17.41 -2.46
N ALA A 27 -28.32 -16.90 -1.35
CA ALA A 27 -27.45 -15.72 -1.35
C ALA A 27 -26.06 -16.10 -1.89
N THR A 28 -25.95 -16.37 -3.19
CA THR A 28 -24.63 -16.50 -3.85
C THR A 28 -24.49 -15.70 -5.14
N THR A 29 -25.51 -14.94 -5.55
CA THR A 29 -25.28 -13.87 -6.53
C THR A 29 -24.63 -12.69 -5.81
N ILE A 30 -23.29 -12.68 -5.81
CA ILE A 30 -22.49 -11.49 -5.52
C ILE A 30 -22.93 -10.43 -6.53
N ASP A 31 -23.93 -9.63 -6.18
CA ASP A 31 -24.35 -8.51 -7.01
C ASP A 31 -23.21 -7.50 -7.02
N SER A 32 -22.52 -7.47 -8.15
CA SER A 32 -21.38 -6.59 -8.34
C SER A 32 -21.86 -5.15 -8.39
N CYS A 33 -21.22 -4.25 -7.64
CA CYS A 33 -21.61 -2.84 -7.60
C CYS A 33 -20.43 -1.91 -7.89
N THR A 34 -20.74 -0.76 -8.49
CA THR A 34 -19.81 0.35 -8.67
C THR A 34 -20.23 1.59 -7.88
N SER A 35 -21.49 1.62 -7.44
CA SER A 35 -22.11 2.68 -6.67
C SER A 35 -23.26 2.14 -5.82
N ASP A 36 -23.69 2.92 -4.82
CA ASP A 36 -24.77 2.51 -3.90
C ASP A 36 -26.10 2.26 -4.59
N THR A 37 -26.34 2.96 -5.70
CA THR A 37 -27.56 2.81 -6.50
C THR A 37 -27.64 1.46 -7.21
N ASP A 38 -26.51 0.75 -7.31
CA ASP A 38 -26.46 -0.58 -7.89
C ASP A 38 -26.93 -1.65 -6.88
N CYS A 39 -27.06 -1.29 -5.59
CA CYS A 39 -27.37 -2.19 -4.51
C CYS A 39 -28.80 -2.02 -4.00
N SER A 40 -29.50 -3.15 -3.85
CA SER A 40 -30.84 -3.18 -3.22
C SER A 40 -30.83 -2.65 -1.78
N SER A 41 -29.71 -2.80 -1.07
CA SER A 41 -29.49 -2.38 0.32
C SER A 41 -28.81 -1.01 0.45
N GLY A 42 -28.57 -0.28 -0.65
CA GLY A 42 -28.09 1.09 -0.63
C GLY A 42 -26.64 1.31 -0.18
N PHE A 43 -25.85 0.25 0.02
CA PHE A 43 -24.42 0.36 0.30
C PHE A 43 -23.60 -0.54 -0.62
N CYS A 44 -22.71 0.09 -1.39
CA CYS A 44 -21.70 -0.57 -2.20
C CYS A 44 -20.33 -0.47 -1.56
N ASN A 45 -19.71 -1.62 -1.29
CA ASN A 45 -18.28 -1.71 -1.03
C ASN A 45 -17.54 -1.67 -2.37
N THR A 46 -17.23 -0.45 -2.83
CA THR A 46 -16.56 -0.23 -4.11
C THR A 46 -15.15 -0.82 -4.17
N ALA A 47 -14.51 -1.11 -3.03
CA ALA A 47 -13.18 -1.74 -2.99
C ALA A 47 -13.24 -3.23 -3.36
N ALA A 48 -14.35 -3.90 -3.05
CA ALA A 48 -14.59 -5.30 -3.41
C ALA A 48 -15.68 -5.48 -4.48
N SER A 49 -16.25 -4.36 -4.98
CA SER A 49 -17.40 -4.35 -5.89
C SER A 49 -18.55 -5.23 -5.40
N VAL A 50 -18.89 -5.19 -4.11
CA VAL A 50 -19.94 -6.03 -3.52
C VAL A 50 -20.96 -5.20 -2.75
N CYS A 51 -22.24 -5.51 -2.95
CA CYS A 51 -23.31 -4.92 -2.16
C CYS A 51 -23.31 -5.45 -0.73
N MET A 52 -23.48 -4.56 0.24
CA MET A 52 -23.54 -4.90 1.66
C MET A 52 -24.86 -4.44 2.27
N GLU A 53 -25.37 -5.19 3.23
CA GLU A 53 -26.56 -4.80 3.97
C GLU A 53 -26.20 -3.78 5.05
N THR A 54 -26.96 -2.68 5.11
CA THR A 54 -26.86 -1.71 6.19
C THR A 54 -27.53 -2.25 7.44
N CYS A 55 -27.00 -1.90 8.61
CA CYS A 55 -27.48 -2.39 9.89
C CYS A 55 -27.45 -1.28 10.94
N GLU A 56 -28.27 -1.39 11.99
CA GLU A 56 -28.18 -0.50 13.16
C GLU A 56 -27.43 -1.17 14.32
N SER A 57 -27.59 -2.49 14.41
CA SER A 57 -27.05 -3.39 15.43
C SER A 57 -26.66 -4.75 14.84
N ALA A 58 -25.89 -5.54 15.61
CA ALA A 58 -25.48 -6.89 15.22
C ALA A 58 -26.64 -7.88 15.04
N ALA A 59 -27.83 -7.57 15.60
CA ALA A 59 -29.01 -8.41 15.46
C ALA A 59 -29.71 -8.25 14.10
N ASP A 60 -29.40 -7.18 13.37
CA ASP A 60 -29.95 -6.92 12.04
C ASP A 60 -29.20 -7.70 10.95
N CYS A 61 -28.09 -8.35 11.31
CA CYS A 61 -27.24 -9.05 10.38
C CYS A 61 -27.49 -10.55 10.37
N PRO A 62 -27.23 -11.23 9.24
CA PRO A 62 -27.21 -12.69 9.16
C PRO A 62 -26.29 -13.29 10.23
N ASP A 63 -26.58 -14.53 10.66
CA ASP A 63 -25.76 -15.21 11.66
C ASP A 63 -24.29 -15.36 11.23
N SER A 64 -24.06 -15.42 9.91
CA SER A 64 -22.74 -15.44 9.28
C SER A 64 -22.00 -14.10 9.27
N GLU A 65 -22.69 -12.98 9.56
CA GLU A 65 -22.21 -11.61 9.42
C GLU A 65 -22.55 -10.75 10.66
N LYS A 66 -22.44 -11.32 11.86
CA LYS A 66 -22.79 -10.70 13.17
C LYS A 66 -22.06 -9.41 13.57
N GLU A 67 -21.27 -8.80 12.69
CA GLU A 67 -20.61 -7.53 12.97
C GLU A 67 -21.31 -6.40 12.21
N CYS A 68 -22.01 -5.54 12.96
CA CYS A 68 -22.58 -4.31 12.42
C CYS A 68 -21.67 -3.12 12.73
N ALA A 69 -20.86 -2.71 11.77
CA ALA A 69 -19.88 -1.64 11.95
C ALA A 69 -19.68 -0.82 10.68
N VAL A 70 -19.06 0.36 10.84
CA VAL A 70 -18.61 1.15 9.68
C VAL A 70 -17.52 0.37 8.96
N LEU A 71 -17.62 0.27 7.63
CA LEU A 71 -16.62 -0.43 6.82
C LEU A 71 -15.27 0.30 6.92
N ALA A 72 -14.24 -0.42 7.36
CA ALA A 72 -12.90 0.13 7.50
C ALA A 72 -12.36 0.64 6.15
N GLY A 73 -11.87 1.88 6.11
CA GLY A 73 -11.37 2.52 4.88
C GLY A 73 -12.45 3.16 4.00
N SER A 74 -13.73 3.04 4.36
CA SER A 74 -14.81 3.77 3.70
C SER A 74 -14.85 5.24 4.15
N SER A 75 -15.26 6.13 3.24
CA SER A 75 -15.58 7.53 3.55
C SER A 75 -16.99 7.72 4.11
N LYS A 76 -17.76 6.64 4.16
CA LYS A 76 -19.15 6.58 4.63
C LYS A 76 -19.22 6.24 6.11
N THR A 77 -20.27 6.73 6.79
CA THR A 77 -20.48 6.53 8.23
C THR A 77 -21.55 5.49 8.53
N GLU A 78 -22.23 5.00 7.51
CA GLU A 78 -23.22 3.94 7.54
C GLU A 78 -22.55 2.65 8.04
N LYS A 79 -23.24 1.96 8.95
CA LYS A 79 -22.81 0.64 9.40
C LYS A 79 -23.37 -0.41 8.46
N VAL A 80 -22.56 -1.43 8.23
CA VAL A 80 -22.89 -2.56 7.37
C VAL A 80 -22.57 -3.87 8.07
N CYS A 81 -23.29 -4.93 7.68
CA CYS A 81 -23.05 -6.28 8.13
C CYS A 81 -21.73 -6.80 7.55
N GLN A 82 -20.88 -7.30 8.44
CA GLN A 82 -19.53 -7.74 8.14
C GLN A 82 -19.31 -9.12 8.77
N CYS A 83 -18.68 -10.02 8.03
CA CYS A 83 -18.06 -11.18 8.64
C CYS A 83 -16.84 -10.72 9.47
N LYS A 84 -16.58 -11.40 10.59
CA LYS A 84 -15.43 -11.12 11.46
C LYS A 84 -14.38 -12.21 11.42
N THR A 85 -14.83 -13.46 11.34
CA THR A 85 -13.98 -14.63 11.40
C THR A 85 -14.49 -15.67 10.41
N ASN A 86 -13.59 -16.55 9.95
CA ASN A 86 -13.98 -17.67 9.10
C ASN A 86 -14.97 -18.58 9.83
N GLN A 87 -14.87 -18.71 11.16
CA GLN A 87 -15.80 -19.53 11.94
C GLN A 87 -17.25 -19.05 11.82
N LEU A 88 -17.48 -17.73 11.73
CA LEU A 88 -18.83 -17.19 11.52
C LEU A 88 -19.36 -17.50 10.12
N CYS A 89 -18.47 -17.57 9.12
CA CYS A 89 -18.86 -17.95 7.78
C CYS A 89 -19.19 -19.43 7.59
N ASN A 90 -18.94 -20.26 8.60
CA ASN A 90 -19.10 -21.71 8.54
C ASN A 90 -20.20 -22.22 9.48
N ASP A 91 -21.39 -21.61 9.40
CA ASP A 91 -22.57 -22.07 10.14
C ASP A 91 -23.32 -23.18 9.37
N GLY A 92 -23.40 -24.36 9.98
CA GLY A 92 -24.32 -25.44 9.61
C GLY A 92 -23.91 -26.30 8.41
N ASP A 93 -23.93 -25.73 7.21
CA ASP A 93 -23.89 -26.49 5.94
C ASP A 93 -22.70 -26.15 5.03
N SER A 94 -21.92 -25.12 5.37
CA SER A 94 -20.71 -24.73 4.64
C SER A 94 -19.51 -24.75 5.58
N THR A 95 -18.44 -25.48 5.22
CA THR A 95 -17.24 -25.61 6.06
C THR A 95 -16.01 -24.92 5.49
N ASP A 96 -16.12 -24.40 4.27
CA ASP A 96 -14.97 -23.95 3.51
C ASP A 96 -14.98 -22.44 3.28
N LEU A 97 -16.04 -21.71 3.67
CA LEU A 97 -16.12 -20.27 3.47
C LEU A 97 -15.15 -19.52 4.38
N VAL A 98 -14.51 -18.51 3.82
CA VAL A 98 -13.63 -17.59 4.54
C VAL A 98 -14.26 -16.23 4.61
N CYS A 99 -13.96 -15.50 5.68
CA CYS A 99 -14.34 -14.11 5.77
C CYS A 99 -13.40 -13.27 4.91
N GLY A 100 -13.92 -12.71 3.83
CA GLY A 100 -13.14 -11.97 2.86
C GLY A 100 -12.48 -10.75 3.49
N ALA A 101 -11.18 -10.59 3.23
CA ALA A 101 -10.38 -9.55 3.89
C ALA A 101 -10.82 -8.13 3.50
N VAL A 102 -11.23 -7.94 2.24
CA VAL A 102 -11.68 -6.66 1.66
C VAL A 102 -13.19 -6.59 1.50
N SER A 103 -13.83 -7.68 1.03
CA SER A 103 -15.29 -7.75 0.89
C SER A 103 -15.99 -7.68 2.24
N LYS A 104 -15.37 -8.22 3.29
CA LYS A 104 -16.00 -8.46 4.61
C LYS A 104 -17.30 -9.27 4.49
N ARG A 105 -17.39 -10.11 3.46
CA ARG A 105 -18.46 -11.08 3.22
C ARG A 105 -17.89 -12.50 3.33
N CYS A 106 -18.76 -13.46 3.58
CA CYS A 106 -18.39 -14.86 3.51
C CYS A 106 -18.25 -15.28 2.04
N GLU A 107 -17.07 -15.74 1.66
CA GLU A 107 -16.71 -16.05 0.28
C GLU A 107 -15.96 -17.38 0.20
N GLU A 108 -16.05 -18.06 -0.93
CA GLU A 108 -15.28 -19.29 -1.18
C GLU A 108 -13.78 -18.95 -1.19
N PRO A 109 -12.89 -19.80 -0.68
CA PRO A 109 -11.45 -19.52 -0.66
C PRO A 109 -10.93 -19.21 -2.06
N GLY A 110 -10.48 -17.97 -2.29
CA GLY A 110 -9.97 -17.51 -3.58
C GLY A 110 -11.01 -16.92 -4.54
N SER A 111 -12.25 -16.66 -4.09
CA SER A 111 -13.34 -16.12 -4.91
C SER A 111 -13.51 -14.60 -4.89
N THR A 112 -12.58 -13.84 -4.30
CA THR A 112 -12.53 -12.37 -4.50
C THR A 112 -12.57 -12.04 -6.00
N PRO A 113 -13.40 -11.10 -6.46
CA PRO A 113 -13.54 -10.80 -7.88
C PRO A 113 -12.20 -10.32 -8.44
N ALA A 114 -11.64 -11.14 -9.32
CA ALA A 114 -10.30 -11.07 -9.91
C ALA A 114 -9.16 -11.03 -8.87
N GLY A 115 -8.44 -12.15 -8.73
CA GLY A 115 -7.23 -12.20 -7.93
C GLY A 115 -6.32 -11.00 -8.24
N CYS A 116 -5.87 -10.31 -7.21
CA CYS A 116 -5.04 -9.14 -7.38
C CYS A 116 -3.69 -9.54 -8.01
N THR A 117 -3.16 -8.68 -8.88
CA THR A 117 -1.83 -8.86 -9.49
C THR A 117 -0.83 -7.84 -8.99
N LYS A 118 -1.31 -6.78 -8.33
CA LYS A 118 -0.55 -5.66 -7.80
C LYS A 118 -1.35 -4.94 -6.72
N ASP A 119 -0.67 -4.22 -5.83
CA ASP A 119 -1.28 -3.53 -4.68
C ASP A 119 -2.40 -2.54 -5.08
N THR A 120 -2.28 -1.91 -6.25
CA THR A 120 -3.29 -0.96 -6.75
C THR A 120 -4.65 -1.62 -7.01
N ASP A 121 -4.67 -2.94 -7.22
CA ASP A 121 -5.90 -3.70 -7.46
C ASP A 121 -6.74 -3.83 -6.16
N CYS A 122 -6.12 -3.60 -4.99
CA CYS A 122 -6.72 -3.82 -3.67
C CYS A 122 -7.33 -2.57 -3.03
N GLY A 123 -7.28 -1.41 -3.70
CA GLY A 123 -7.66 -0.12 -3.11
C GLY A 123 -6.59 0.46 -2.18
N ALA A 124 -6.72 1.75 -1.85
CA ALA A 124 -5.73 2.48 -1.08
C ALA A 124 -5.54 1.90 0.34
N GLY A 125 -4.28 1.63 0.72
CA GLY A 125 -3.95 1.10 2.05
C GLY A 125 -3.95 -0.43 2.17
N ASN A 126 -4.20 -1.14 1.06
CA ASN A 126 -4.16 -2.60 1.01
C ASN A 126 -3.01 -3.08 0.13
N THR A 127 -2.55 -4.31 0.38
CA THR A 127 -1.49 -4.99 -0.37
C THR A 127 -2.01 -6.25 -1.02
N CYS A 128 -1.51 -6.54 -2.21
CA CYS A 128 -1.80 -7.75 -2.92
C CYS A 128 -0.76 -8.84 -2.61
N ASN A 129 -1.21 -9.98 -2.13
CA ASN A 129 -0.39 -11.19 -2.18
C ASN A 129 -0.47 -11.78 -3.59
N THR A 130 0.52 -11.47 -4.43
CA THR A 130 0.55 -11.91 -5.84
C THR A 130 0.70 -13.41 -6.01
N ALA A 131 1.09 -14.16 -4.97
CA ALA A 131 1.15 -15.62 -5.01
C ALA A 131 -0.22 -16.27 -4.82
N THR A 132 -1.12 -15.62 -4.08
CA THR A 132 -2.46 -16.15 -3.79
C THR A 132 -3.58 -15.36 -4.47
N GLY A 133 -3.28 -14.19 -5.05
CA GLY A 133 -4.27 -13.27 -5.62
C GLY A 133 -5.15 -12.58 -4.57
N VAL A 134 -4.73 -12.57 -3.30
CA VAL A 134 -5.57 -12.07 -2.19
C VAL A 134 -5.10 -10.69 -1.74
N CYS A 135 -6.04 -9.76 -1.67
CA CYS A 135 -5.84 -8.44 -1.07
C CYS A 135 -5.95 -8.52 0.45
N SER A 136 -4.97 -7.96 1.17
CA SER A 136 -5.01 -7.83 2.63
C SER A 136 -4.76 -6.38 3.05
N PRO A 137 -5.27 -5.93 4.21
CA PRO A 137 -4.84 -4.67 4.80
C PRO A 137 -3.33 -4.61 4.94
N ALA A 138 -2.71 -3.47 4.60
CA ALA A 138 -1.30 -3.27 4.88
C ALA A 138 -1.07 -3.40 6.40
N ALA A 139 0.00 -4.09 6.81
CA ALA A 139 0.35 -4.18 8.22
C ALA A 139 0.52 -2.77 8.79
N THR A 140 -0.20 -2.45 9.86
CA THR A 140 -0.08 -1.16 10.56
C THR A 140 0.98 -1.21 11.65
N THR A 141 1.24 -2.41 12.19
CA THR A 141 2.27 -2.68 13.18
C THR A 141 3.40 -3.52 12.60
N CYS A 142 4.60 -3.29 13.09
CA CYS A 142 5.80 -3.99 12.65
C CYS A 142 6.79 -4.15 13.80
N THR A 143 7.76 -5.04 13.65
CA THR A 143 8.89 -5.18 14.57
C THR A 143 10.20 -5.16 13.78
N GLY A 144 11.26 -4.61 14.36
CA GLY A 144 12.55 -4.43 13.68
C GLY A 144 12.69 -3.09 12.95
N THR A 145 13.41 -3.07 11.83
CA THR A 145 13.76 -1.87 11.05
C THR A 145 13.65 -2.13 9.55
N GLY A 146 13.66 -1.08 8.72
CA GLY A 146 13.51 -1.22 7.27
C GLY A 146 12.08 -1.58 6.89
N GLN A 147 11.89 -2.40 5.84
CA GLN A 147 10.54 -2.78 5.40
C GLN A 147 9.80 -3.61 6.45
N SER A 148 10.45 -4.62 7.05
CA SER A 148 9.79 -5.58 7.94
C SER A 148 8.50 -6.14 7.30
N THR A 149 7.38 -6.15 8.03
CA THR A 149 6.03 -6.53 7.53
C THR A 149 5.32 -5.42 6.77
N CYS A 150 5.93 -4.24 6.63
CA CYS A 150 5.32 -3.10 5.96
C CYS A 150 5.32 -3.26 4.43
N SER A 151 4.36 -2.60 3.79
CA SER A 151 4.30 -2.50 2.33
C SER A 151 5.56 -1.83 1.76
N TYR A 152 5.87 -2.15 0.52
CA TYR A 152 6.94 -1.47 -0.20
C TYR A 152 6.67 0.04 -0.32
N GLY A 153 7.69 0.87 -0.14
CA GLY A 153 7.55 2.34 0.02
C GLY A 153 7.27 2.80 1.45
N SER A 154 7.01 1.87 2.37
CA SER A 154 6.91 2.13 3.82
C SER A 154 8.06 1.50 4.60
N TYR A 155 8.23 1.89 5.86
CA TYR A 155 9.22 1.32 6.75
C TYR A 155 8.69 1.23 8.18
N CYS A 156 9.32 0.37 8.97
CA CYS A 156 9.00 0.22 10.37
C CYS A 156 9.60 1.38 11.18
N SER A 157 8.73 2.30 11.60
CA SER A 157 9.04 3.42 12.47
C SER A 157 8.39 3.20 13.82
N THR A 158 9.19 2.99 14.87
CA THR A 158 8.70 2.83 16.26
C THR A 158 7.53 1.85 16.40
N ASN A 159 7.67 0.66 15.81
CA ASN A 159 6.67 -0.42 15.76
C ASN A 159 5.41 -0.16 14.92
N THR A 160 5.39 0.92 14.15
CA THR A 160 4.31 1.24 13.20
C THR A 160 4.83 1.40 11.80
N CYS A 161 4.07 0.95 10.80
CA CYS A 161 4.43 1.16 9.41
C CYS A 161 4.17 2.62 9.02
N ALA A 162 5.24 3.32 8.65
CA ALA A 162 5.20 4.71 8.21
C ALA A 162 5.64 4.81 6.74
N GLN A 163 4.99 5.68 5.98
CA GLN A 163 5.41 5.99 4.62
C GLN A 163 6.79 6.68 4.64
N VAL A 164 7.63 6.36 3.66
CA VAL A 164 8.88 7.10 3.49
C VAL A 164 8.55 8.50 2.97
N PRO A 165 9.02 9.57 3.63
CA PRO A 165 8.71 10.94 3.22
C PRO A 165 9.22 11.22 1.80
N ALA A 166 8.41 11.92 1.01
CA ALA A 166 8.85 12.45 -0.27
C ALA A 166 10.01 13.45 -0.06
N PRO A 167 11.02 13.46 -0.94
CA PRO A 167 12.17 14.34 -0.79
C PRO A 167 11.77 15.81 -1.01
N THR A 168 12.07 16.66 -0.01
CA THR A 168 11.73 18.10 -0.04
C THR A 168 12.91 19.00 -0.45
N CYS A 169 14.12 18.45 -0.54
CA CYS A 169 15.33 19.20 -0.81
C CYS A 169 15.40 19.62 -2.31
N PRO A 170 15.79 20.88 -2.61
CA PRO A 170 15.81 21.41 -3.97
C PRO A 170 16.65 20.60 -4.96
N ASN A 171 17.74 19.98 -4.49
CA ASN A 171 18.67 19.21 -5.31
C ASN A 171 18.11 17.91 -5.88
N LEU A 172 17.01 17.39 -5.33
CA LEU A 172 16.32 16.24 -5.90
C LEU A 172 15.16 16.64 -6.82
N GLN A 173 14.78 17.92 -6.86
CA GLN A 173 13.70 18.39 -7.74
C GLN A 173 14.05 18.15 -9.20
N GLY A 174 13.10 17.62 -9.97
CA GLY A 174 13.30 17.25 -11.38
C GLY A 174 14.03 15.92 -11.61
N LYS A 175 14.48 15.23 -10.56
CA LYS A 175 14.97 13.84 -10.67
C LYS A 175 13.79 12.86 -10.60
N PRO A 176 13.83 11.72 -11.31
CA PRO A 176 12.79 10.69 -11.21
C PRO A 176 12.53 10.22 -9.76
N ALA A 177 13.59 10.23 -8.94
CA ALA A 177 13.53 9.87 -7.53
C ALA A 177 12.65 10.82 -6.67
N ALA A 178 12.39 12.05 -7.12
CA ALA A 178 11.52 12.99 -6.40
C ALA A 178 10.02 12.70 -6.56
N SER A 179 9.64 12.01 -7.63
CA SER A 179 8.27 11.58 -7.91
C SER A 179 8.14 10.06 -7.83
N PHE A 180 8.92 9.42 -6.95
CA PHE A 180 8.89 7.98 -6.79
C PHE A 180 7.51 7.49 -6.35
N ASP A 181 7.01 6.49 -7.06
CA ASP A 181 5.75 5.81 -6.77
C ASP A 181 6.04 4.35 -6.38
N PRO A 182 5.71 3.91 -5.14
CA PRO A 182 5.90 2.52 -4.71
C PRO A 182 5.20 1.48 -5.59
N ALA A 183 4.09 1.83 -6.24
CA ALA A 183 3.32 0.91 -7.07
C ALA A 183 4.09 0.49 -8.33
N THR A 184 4.85 1.41 -8.93
CA THR A 184 5.62 1.18 -10.17
C THR A 184 7.13 1.08 -9.93
N GLY A 185 7.60 1.54 -8.77
CA GLY A 185 8.98 1.49 -8.33
C GLY A 185 9.53 0.09 -8.14
N THR A 186 10.81 -0.07 -8.49
CA THR A 186 11.54 -1.34 -8.39
C THR A 186 12.89 -1.22 -7.69
N GLY A 187 13.37 0.00 -7.45
CA GLY A 187 14.65 0.28 -6.81
C GLY A 187 14.61 0.13 -5.30
N ASN A 188 15.78 0.32 -4.67
CA ASN A 188 15.90 0.28 -3.23
C ASN A 188 15.26 1.51 -2.59
N ILE A 189 14.77 1.34 -1.36
CA ILE A 189 14.12 2.39 -0.58
C ILE A 189 15.04 2.85 0.54
N ILE A 190 15.43 4.12 0.51
CA ILE A 190 16.12 4.79 1.62
C ILE A 190 15.06 5.26 2.60
N TYR A 191 15.11 4.76 3.83
CA TYR A 191 14.13 5.09 4.87
C TYR A 191 14.74 5.91 6.01
N SER A 192 16.07 6.00 6.09
CA SER A 192 16.74 6.77 7.14
C SER A 192 18.09 7.26 6.68
N VAL A 193 18.38 8.52 6.98
CA VAL A 193 19.72 9.11 6.87
C VAL A 193 20.01 9.87 8.15
N THR A 194 20.99 9.42 8.91
CA THR A 194 21.32 10.00 10.23
C THR A 194 22.76 10.49 10.30
N LYS A 195 22.97 11.54 11.09
CA LYS A 195 24.31 12.04 11.41
C LYS A 195 25.07 10.98 12.20
N GLU A 196 26.29 10.66 11.79
CA GLU A 196 27.25 9.93 12.62
C GLU A 196 28.27 10.88 13.22
N ILE A 197 28.98 11.68 12.40
CA ILE A 197 30.09 12.53 12.84
C ILE A 197 30.13 13.84 12.05
N PHE A 198 30.53 14.92 12.75
CA PHE A 198 31.16 16.10 12.17
C PHE A 198 32.62 16.13 12.65
N GLY A 199 33.55 15.89 11.73
CA GLY A 199 34.98 15.93 11.96
C GLY A 199 35.54 17.36 11.89
N THR A 200 36.84 17.49 12.09
CA THR A 200 37.53 18.79 12.13
C THR A 200 38.32 19.13 10.86
N ALA A 201 38.53 18.16 9.97
CA ALA A 201 39.21 18.32 8.68
C ALA A 201 38.60 17.36 7.65
N CYS A 202 38.80 17.61 6.35
CA CYS A 202 38.55 16.61 5.32
C CYS A 202 39.84 16.25 4.58
N GLY A 203 40.43 15.10 4.92
CA GLY A 203 41.81 14.80 4.52
C GLY A 203 42.77 15.82 5.12
N ASP A 204 43.62 16.40 4.27
CA ASP A 204 44.58 17.44 4.67
C ASP A 204 44.01 18.87 4.57
N ASP A 205 42.76 19.03 4.10
CA ASP A 205 42.11 20.33 3.98
C ASP A 205 41.47 20.75 5.32
N ALA A 206 42.11 21.72 5.98
CA ALA A 206 41.63 22.33 7.21
C ALA A 206 40.52 23.38 7.01
N SER A 207 40.26 23.81 5.77
CA SER A 207 39.12 24.69 5.44
C SER A 207 37.81 23.92 5.24
N ALA A 208 37.91 22.59 5.13
CA ALA A 208 36.78 21.68 5.05
C ALA A 208 36.62 20.84 6.33
N GLN A 209 35.41 20.38 6.61
CA GLN A 209 35.10 19.40 7.65
C GLN A 209 34.54 18.12 7.03
N THR A 210 34.91 16.97 7.59
CA THR A 210 34.31 15.67 7.24
C THR A 210 32.94 15.56 7.89
N VAL A 211 31.92 15.22 7.11
CA VAL A 211 30.60 14.85 7.61
C VAL A 211 30.31 13.42 7.23
N LYS A 212 29.98 12.62 8.24
CA LYS A 212 29.65 11.20 8.07
C LYS A 212 28.17 11.00 8.34
N ALA A 213 27.48 10.41 7.36
CA ALA A 213 26.05 10.14 7.41
C ALA A 213 25.79 8.65 7.24
N ARG A 214 25.01 8.03 8.11
CA ARG A 214 24.53 6.66 7.93
C ARG A 214 23.29 6.69 7.06
N VAL A 215 23.32 5.99 5.94
CA VAL A 215 22.18 5.77 5.04
C VAL A 215 21.71 4.34 5.23
N SER A 216 20.43 4.18 5.58
CA SER A 216 19.79 2.88 5.73
C SER A 216 18.71 2.71 4.68
N PHE A 217 18.70 1.54 4.05
CA PHE A 217 17.82 1.23 2.94
C PHE A 217 17.44 -0.26 2.90
N TYR A 218 16.41 -0.59 2.12
CA TYR A 218 15.96 -1.96 1.89
C TYR A 218 15.63 -2.20 0.41
N SER A 219 15.53 -3.46 0.01
CA SER A 219 15.17 -3.89 -1.35
C SER A 219 13.76 -4.50 -1.39
N LYS A 220 13.05 -4.30 -2.52
CA LYS A 220 11.71 -4.88 -2.77
C LYS A 220 11.78 -6.39 -2.99
N ASN A 221 12.54 -6.79 -4.01
CA ASN A 221 12.36 -8.09 -4.65
C ASN A 221 13.60 -8.98 -4.64
N ALA A 222 14.78 -8.41 -4.42
CA ALA A 222 16.05 -9.13 -4.54
C ALA A 222 16.92 -8.96 -3.31
N ASP A 223 17.76 -9.94 -3.04
CA ASP A 223 18.77 -9.84 -2.00
C ASP A 223 19.75 -8.71 -2.35
N LEU A 224 20.06 -7.88 -1.36
CA LEU A 224 21.07 -6.85 -1.50
C LEU A 224 22.45 -7.49 -1.71
N PRO A 225 23.34 -6.87 -2.50
CA PRO A 225 24.65 -7.41 -2.79
C PRO A 225 25.47 -7.62 -1.50
N ALA A 226 26.38 -8.60 -1.52
CA ALA A 226 27.21 -8.93 -0.36
C ALA A 226 28.20 -7.80 -0.02
N THR A 227 28.58 -6.99 -1.00
CA THR A 227 29.47 -5.84 -0.82
C THR A 227 28.88 -4.58 -1.45
N LYS A 228 29.37 -3.41 -1.04
CA LYS A 228 28.88 -2.12 -1.54
C LYS A 228 29.09 -1.92 -3.04
N GLU A 229 30.10 -2.58 -3.62
CA GLU A 229 30.43 -2.49 -5.05
C GLU A 229 29.28 -2.99 -5.93
N GLY A 230 28.41 -3.85 -5.41
CA GLY A 230 27.22 -4.30 -6.12
C GLY A 230 26.02 -3.34 -6.05
N LEU A 231 26.10 -2.24 -5.30
CA LEU A 231 25.01 -1.26 -5.14
C LEU A 231 24.91 -0.33 -6.36
N ASN A 232 24.59 -0.90 -7.50
CA ASN A 232 24.40 -0.14 -8.73
C ASN A 232 23.25 0.86 -8.58
N GLY A 233 23.46 2.05 -9.14
CA GLY A 233 22.45 3.10 -9.15
C GLY A 233 22.25 3.83 -7.82
N PHE A 234 23.15 3.70 -6.84
CA PHE A 234 23.16 4.55 -5.64
C PHE A 234 23.84 5.90 -5.93
N PHE A 235 23.14 7.00 -5.69
CA PHE A 235 23.64 8.34 -5.99
C PHE A 235 23.51 9.29 -4.80
N TYR A 236 24.48 10.21 -4.75
CA TYR A 236 24.46 11.40 -3.91
C TYR A 236 24.30 12.64 -4.81
N VAL A 237 23.38 13.53 -4.44
CA VAL A 237 23.16 14.78 -5.15
C VAL A 237 23.45 15.94 -4.21
N ARG A 238 24.37 16.81 -4.61
CA ARG A 238 24.73 18.03 -3.87
C ARG A 238 23.65 19.10 -4.03
N THR A 239 23.55 20.01 -3.06
CA THR A 239 22.69 21.20 -3.16
C THR A 239 22.94 22.06 -4.39
N THR A 240 24.17 22.03 -4.92
CA THR A 240 24.57 22.70 -6.16
C THR A 240 24.13 21.96 -7.44
N GLY A 241 23.40 20.86 -7.33
CA GLY A 241 22.86 20.06 -8.44
C GLY A 241 23.83 19.00 -9.00
N GLY A 242 25.07 18.96 -8.53
CA GLY A 242 26.05 17.94 -8.93
C GLY A 242 25.67 16.55 -8.42
N GLU A 243 25.53 15.60 -9.34
CA GLU A 243 25.27 14.19 -9.04
C GLU A 243 26.58 13.39 -9.02
N GLN A 244 26.71 12.49 -8.05
CA GLN A 244 27.87 11.62 -7.89
C GLN A 244 27.41 10.21 -7.58
N ASN A 245 28.18 9.22 -8.05
CA ASN A 245 28.01 7.84 -7.59
C ASN A 245 28.27 7.80 -6.07
N GLY A 246 27.32 7.29 -5.29
CA GLY A 246 27.41 7.20 -3.84
C GLY A 246 28.29 6.05 -3.35
N VAL A 247 28.55 5.04 -4.19
CA VAL A 247 29.32 3.84 -3.81
C VAL A 247 30.77 4.17 -3.44
N PRO A 248 31.54 4.97 -4.21
CA PRO A 248 32.89 5.39 -3.81
C PRO A 248 32.93 6.24 -2.54
N LEU A 249 31.85 6.95 -2.23
CA LEU A 249 31.73 7.79 -1.02
C LEU A 249 31.36 6.98 0.21
N SER A 250 30.95 5.72 0.02
CA SER A 250 30.43 4.86 1.07
C SER A 250 31.47 3.93 1.67
N ASN A 251 31.34 3.70 2.98
CA ASN A 251 32.11 2.76 3.77
C ASN A 251 31.22 2.13 4.84
N GLY A 252 31.70 1.09 5.53
CA GLY A 252 30.97 0.47 6.63
C GLY A 252 29.63 -0.13 6.17
N TYR A 253 29.59 -0.70 4.97
CA TYR A 253 28.41 -1.40 4.46
C TYR A 253 28.11 -2.61 5.34
N GLN A 254 26.89 -2.66 5.86
CA GLN A 254 26.40 -3.70 6.75
C GLN A 254 25.05 -4.16 6.25
N ARG A 255 24.98 -5.41 5.79
CA ARG A 255 23.76 -6.05 5.30
C ARG A 255 23.10 -6.81 6.45
N SER A 256 21.77 -6.81 6.50
CA SER A 256 20.99 -7.62 7.44
C SER A 256 21.17 -9.11 7.13
N ALA A 257 20.85 -9.96 8.12
CA ALA A 257 20.99 -11.41 8.00
C ALA A 257 20.11 -12.01 6.88
N ASP A 258 18.93 -11.45 6.66
CA ASP A 258 17.99 -11.82 5.59
C ASP A 258 18.34 -11.22 4.21
N ALA A 259 19.43 -10.43 4.15
CA ALA A 259 19.87 -9.70 2.95
C ALA A 259 18.85 -8.70 2.37
N ARG A 260 17.78 -8.34 3.08
CA ARG A 260 16.74 -7.42 2.58
C ARG A 260 16.95 -5.97 2.97
N SER A 261 17.76 -5.70 3.99
CA SER A 261 18.10 -4.35 4.43
C SER A 261 19.61 -4.18 4.52
N ALA A 262 20.07 -2.95 4.39
CA ALA A 262 21.46 -2.62 4.65
C ALA A 262 21.60 -1.19 5.15
N SER A 263 22.77 -0.92 5.74
CA SER A 263 23.21 0.43 6.02
C SER A 263 24.64 0.63 5.54
N LEU A 264 24.97 1.86 5.18
CA LEU A 264 26.34 2.28 4.88
C LEU A 264 26.57 3.68 5.44
N SER A 265 27.82 4.02 5.69
CA SER A 265 28.23 5.37 6.05
C SER A 265 28.77 6.08 4.81
N VAL A 266 28.24 7.23 4.47
CA VAL A 266 28.79 8.13 3.44
C VAL A 266 29.69 9.16 4.10
N ASN A 267 30.91 9.33 3.59
CA ASN A 267 31.83 10.38 4.03
C ASN A 267 31.83 11.52 3.02
N LEU A 268 31.59 12.75 3.48
CA LEU A 268 31.49 13.95 2.67
C LEU A 268 32.42 15.04 3.19
N CYS A 269 33.01 15.82 2.29
CA CYS A 269 33.71 17.06 2.65
C CYS A 269 32.75 18.24 2.45
N THR A 270 32.66 19.11 3.45
CA THR A 270 31.83 20.33 3.44
C THR A 270 32.61 21.50 4.03
N ASP A 271 32.16 22.74 3.84
CA ASP A 271 32.86 23.90 4.40
C ASP A 271 32.85 23.84 5.94
N VAL A 272 33.96 24.15 6.59
CA VAL A 272 34.07 24.11 8.06
C VAL A 272 33.12 25.10 8.75
N LYS A 273 32.66 26.13 8.04
CA LYS A 273 31.71 27.14 8.54
C LYS A 273 30.26 26.68 8.44
N ASP A 274 29.95 25.63 7.67
CA ASP A 274 28.60 25.13 7.54
C ASP A 274 28.15 24.48 8.87
N SER A 275 27.15 25.07 9.52
CA SER A 275 26.50 24.49 10.72
C SER A 275 25.37 23.51 10.37
N GLN A 276 24.92 23.54 9.11
CA GLN A 276 23.85 22.72 8.60
C GLN A 276 24.14 22.32 7.15
N ILE A 277 23.92 21.06 6.81
CA ILE A 277 24.15 20.51 5.47
C ILE A 277 22.90 19.73 5.05
N VAL A 278 22.41 20.04 3.86
CA VAL A 278 21.31 19.30 3.22
C VAL A 278 21.90 18.26 2.28
N LEU A 279 21.53 17.00 2.50
CA LEU A 279 21.94 15.85 1.72
C LEU A 279 20.76 15.30 0.93
N GLY A 280 20.98 14.99 -0.35
CA GLY A 280 20.04 14.23 -1.17
C GLY A 280 20.65 12.92 -1.63
N PHE A 281 19.99 11.81 -1.35
CA PHE A 281 20.38 10.49 -1.84
C PHE A 281 19.24 9.84 -2.59
N TYR A 282 19.54 8.99 -3.57
CA TYR A 282 18.53 8.17 -4.21
C TYR A 282 19.12 6.89 -4.81
N PHE A 283 18.23 5.95 -5.13
CA PHE A 283 18.53 4.80 -5.99
C PHE A 283 17.81 4.92 -7.33
N THR A 284 18.43 4.46 -8.43
CA THR A 284 17.72 4.29 -9.71
C THR A 284 16.45 3.47 -9.51
N ASN A 285 15.33 3.96 -10.04
CA ASN A 285 13.98 3.38 -9.88
C ASN A 285 13.50 3.25 -8.43
N GLY A 286 14.21 3.84 -7.47
CA GLY A 286 13.88 3.91 -6.04
C GLY A 286 13.50 5.33 -5.63
N ASN A 287 13.32 5.53 -4.33
CA ASN A 287 12.97 6.85 -3.80
C ASN A 287 14.19 7.76 -3.67
N GLY A 288 13.91 9.06 -3.66
CA GLY A 288 14.81 10.07 -3.13
C GLY A 288 14.59 10.28 -1.64
N PHE A 289 15.66 10.56 -0.91
CA PHE A 289 15.60 10.89 0.50
C PHE A 289 16.45 12.13 0.78
N CYS A 290 15.84 13.07 1.49
CA CYS A 290 16.51 14.30 1.93
C CYS A 290 16.77 14.25 3.43
N ALA A 291 17.98 14.60 3.82
CA ALA A 291 18.31 14.76 5.23
C ALA A 291 19.05 16.06 5.46
N THR A 292 18.69 16.72 6.55
CA THR A 292 19.38 17.92 6.99
C THR A 292 20.17 17.55 8.23
N LEU A 293 21.50 17.59 8.13
CA LEU A 293 22.40 17.31 9.23
C LEU A 293 22.85 18.62 9.86
N THR A 294 22.73 18.73 11.17
CA THR A 294 23.19 19.87 11.95
C THR A 294 24.35 19.45 12.84
N LYS A 295 25.35 20.32 12.98
CA LYS A 295 26.52 20.09 13.84
C LYS A 295 26.10 19.78 15.28
#